data_AF-A0A920UXL9-F1
#
_entry.id   AF-A0A920UXL9-F1
#
_cell.length_a   1.000
_cell.length_b   1.000
_cell.length_c   1.000
_cell.angle_alpha   90.00
_cell.angle_beta   90.00
_cell.angle_gamma   90.00
#
_symmetry.space_group_name_H-M   'P 1'
#
loop_
_entity.id
_entity.type
_entity.pdbx_description
1 polymer ?
#
loop_
_entity_poly.entity_id
_entity_poly.type
_entity_poly.pdbx_seq_one_letter_code
_entity_poly.pdbx_strand_id
1 'polypeptide(L)'
;MGAVIVKAAVADALDAAIDEQEEFAHGFTSAGHPVGCAIALSAIDLIMTGGLLQNIQALSGQFEAGLAAFASNPHVGEVRTAGGWVL
;
A
#
# COMPACT_ATOMS: atom_id res chain seq x y z
N MET A 1 9.02 -4.86 -4.03
CA MET A 1 8.39 -4.24 -5.22
C MET A 1 7.78 -2.92 -4.81
N GLY A 2 8.03 -1.86 -5.55
CA GLY A 2 7.35 -0.57 -5.42
C GLY A 2 6.85 -0.10 -6.78
N ALA A 3 5.77 0.67 -6.80
CA ALA A 3 5.22 1.27 -8.00
C ALA A 3 4.86 2.72 -7.72
N VAL A 4 5.03 3.59 -8.72
CA VAL A 4 4.51 4.95 -8.70
C VAL A 4 3.35 4.99 -9.69
N ILE A 5 2.15 5.27 -9.19
CA ILE A 5 0.96 5.41 -10.02
C ILE A 5 0.80 6.89 -10.36
N VAL A 6 0.87 7.21 -11.65
CA VAL A 6 0.71 8.58 -12.15
C VAL A 6 -0.62 8.72 -12.90
N LYS A 7 -1.18 9.93 -12.88
CA LYS A 7 -2.37 10.25 -13.68
C LYS A 7 -1.97 10.33 -15.15
N ALA A 8 -2.89 9.94 -16.06
CA ALA A 8 -2.68 10.01 -17.51
C ALA A 8 -2.15 11.39 -17.96
N ALA A 9 -2.78 12.48 -17.53
CA ALA A 9 -2.33 13.84 -17.88
C ALA A 9 -0.89 14.17 -17.43
N VAL A 10 -0.37 13.53 -16.39
CA VAL A 10 1.02 13.69 -15.95
C VAL A 10 1.95 12.85 -16.83
N ALA A 11 1.53 11.64 -17.21
CA ALA A 11 2.26 10.82 -18.17
C ALA A 11 2.34 11.51 -19.54
N ASP A 12 1.22 12.03 -20.06
CA ASP A 12 1.18 12.76 -21.34
C ASP A 12 2.10 14.00 -21.33
N ALA A 13 2.12 14.72 -20.20
CA ALA A 13 3.00 15.87 -20.03
C ALA A 13 4.48 15.47 -19.93
N LEU A 14 4.78 14.32 -19.32
CA LEU A 14 6.13 13.78 -19.27
C LEU A 14 6.60 13.34 -20.66
N ASP A 15 5.75 12.62 -21.40
CA ASP A 15 6.03 12.18 -22.77
C ASP A 15 6.32 13.38 -23.68
N ALA A 16 5.49 14.43 -23.61
CA ALA A 16 5.73 15.66 -24.36
C ALA A 16 7.03 16.39 -23.94
N ALA A 17 7.46 16.25 -22.69
CA ALA A 17 8.66 16.90 -22.18
C ALA A 17 9.96 16.16 -22.54
N ILE A 18 9.88 14.85 -22.85
CA ILE A 18 11.03 14.02 -23.24
C ILE A 18 11.08 13.73 -24.75
N ASP A 19 10.12 14.26 -25.53
CA ASP A 19 9.96 13.98 -26.96
C ASP A 19 11.24 14.22 -27.78
N GLU A 20 11.99 15.28 -27.48
CA GLU A 20 13.24 15.59 -28.18
C GLU A 20 14.39 14.64 -27.79
N GLN A 21 14.41 14.15 -26.55
CA GLN A 21 15.46 13.29 -26.02
C GLN A 21 15.16 11.80 -26.23
N GLU A 22 13.92 11.46 -26.59
CA GLU A 22 13.36 10.10 -26.73
C GLU A 22 13.61 9.18 -25.52
N GLU A 23 14.08 9.72 -24.40
CA GLU A 23 14.52 8.96 -23.24
C GLU A 23 14.19 9.69 -21.94
N PHE A 24 13.63 8.93 -20.99
CA PHE A 24 13.51 9.33 -19.60
C PHE A 24 14.63 8.66 -18.80
N ALA A 25 15.69 9.41 -18.47
CA ALA A 25 16.87 8.91 -17.76
C ALA A 25 16.62 8.63 -16.26
N HIS A 26 15.68 7.73 -15.98
CA HIS A 26 15.32 7.26 -14.66
C HIS A 26 15.05 5.75 -14.69
N GLY A 27 15.73 5.01 -13.83
CA GLY A 27 15.54 3.58 -13.73
C GLY A 27 16.37 2.99 -12.60
N PHE A 28 15.91 1.85 -12.10
CA PHE A 28 16.66 1.02 -11.16
C PHE A 28 16.97 -0.31 -11.85
N THR A 29 18.09 -0.95 -11.50
CA THR A 29 18.50 -2.25 -12.06
C THR A 29 17.42 -3.33 -11.91
N SER A 30 16.59 -3.23 -10.87
CA SER A 30 15.49 -4.16 -10.58
C SER A 30 14.09 -3.58 -10.86
N ALA A 31 14.00 -2.43 -11.54
CA ALA A 31 12.72 -1.87 -11.95
C ALA A 31 12.02 -2.85 -12.92
N GLY A 32 10.74 -3.12 -12.69
CA GLY A 32 9.96 -4.04 -13.52
C GLY A 32 10.40 -5.51 -13.44
N HIS A 33 11.11 -5.93 -12.39
CA HIS A 33 11.62 -7.30 -12.29
C HIS A 33 10.48 -8.34 -12.33
N PRO A 34 10.46 -9.29 -13.28
CA PRO A 34 9.31 -10.14 -13.57
C PRO A 34 8.89 -11.03 -12.39
N VAL A 35 9.86 -11.55 -11.63
CA VAL A 35 9.57 -12.32 -10.41
C VAL A 35 8.88 -11.46 -9.34
N GLY A 36 9.31 -10.20 -9.19
CA GLY A 36 8.69 -9.29 -8.24
C GLY A 36 7.26 -8.96 -8.64
N CYS A 37 7.03 -8.72 -9.94
CA CYS A 37 5.71 -8.49 -10.49
C CYS A 37 4.77 -9.69 -10.29
N ALA A 38 5.24 -10.92 -10.57
CA ALA A 38 4.44 -12.13 -10.38
C ALA A 38 4.00 -12.31 -8.92
N ILE A 39 4.91 -12.10 -7.96
CA ILE A 39 4.59 -12.15 -6.53
C ILE A 39 3.58 -11.06 -6.14
N ALA A 40 3.78 -9.82 -6.63
CA ALA A 40 2.89 -8.71 -6.33
C ALA A 40 1.47 -8.94 -6.85
N LEU A 41 1.32 -9.47 -8.07
CA LEU A 41 0.02 -9.82 -8.64
C LEU A 41 -0.69 -10.88 -7.81
N SER A 42 0.01 -11.94 -7.40
CA SER A 42 -0.57 -12.99 -6.57
C SER A 42 -1.00 -12.46 -5.18
N ALA A 43 -0.24 -11.53 -4.60
CA ALA A 43 -0.62 -10.86 -3.36
C ALA A 43 -1.87 -9.99 -3.54
N ILE A 44 -1.99 -9.26 -4.67
CA ILE A 44 -3.19 -8.48 -4.99
C ILE A 44 -4.41 -9.40 -5.13
N ASP A 45 -4.28 -10.53 -5.81
CA ASP A 45 -5.37 -11.51 -5.97
C ASP A 45 -5.86 -12.03 -4.61
N LEU A 46 -4.93 -12.32 -3.70
CA LEU A 46 -5.26 -12.74 -2.33
C LEU A 46 -6.00 -11.64 -1.56
N ILE A 47 -5.60 -10.37 -1.71
CA ILE A 47 -6.26 -9.24 -1.06
C ILE A 47 -7.68 -9.04 -1.62
N MET A 48 -7.83 -9.11 -2.95
CA MET A 48 -9.10 -8.81 -3.64
C MET A 48 -10.12 -9.95 -3.55
N THR A 49 -9.68 -11.19 -3.72
CA THR A 49 -10.57 -12.36 -3.85
C THR A 49 -10.36 -13.41 -2.77
N GLY A 50 -9.20 -13.40 -2.10
CA GLY A 50 -8.81 -14.41 -1.12
C GLY A 50 -9.39 -14.23 0.29
N GLY A 51 -10.34 -13.31 0.48
CA GLY A 51 -11.02 -13.13 1.77
C GLY A 51 -10.23 -12.33 2.81
N LEU A 52 -9.01 -11.88 2.49
CA LEU A 52 -8.14 -11.19 3.43
C LEU A 52 -8.74 -9.86 3.91
N LEU A 53 -9.35 -9.08 3.00
CA LEU A 53 -9.99 -7.82 3.36
C LEU A 53 -11.20 -8.03 4.29
N GLN A 54 -12.03 -9.03 4.01
CA GLN A 54 -13.19 -9.38 4.83
C GLN A 54 -12.74 -9.85 6.22
N ASN A 55 -11.66 -10.61 6.30
CA ASN A 55 -11.08 -11.04 7.58
C ASN A 55 -10.61 -9.84 8.41
N ILE A 56 -9.93 -8.86 7.81
CA ILE A 56 -9.50 -7.63 8.50
C ILE A 56 -10.71 -6.87 9.02
N GLN A 57 -11.77 -6.73 8.21
CA GLN A 57 -13.00 -6.05 8.62
C GLN A 57 -13.74 -6.76 9.77
N ALA A 58 -13.71 -8.09 9.78
CA ALA A 58 -14.34 -8.89 10.85
C ALA A 58 -13.58 -8.78 12.18
N LEU A 59 -12.25 -8.71 12.13
CA LEU A 59 -11.39 -8.71 13.32
C LEU A 59 -11.09 -7.32 13.88
N SER A 60 -11.14 -6.28 13.05
CA SER A 60 -10.75 -4.92 13.46
C SER A 60 -11.48 -4.45 14.70
N GLY A 61 -12.81 -4.64 14.78
CA GLY A 61 -13.59 -4.19 15.93
C GLY A 61 -13.18 -4.84 17.26
N GLN A 62 -12.82 -6.14 17.24
CA GLN A 62 -12.31 -6.81 18.44
C GLN A 62 -10.92 -6.29 18.83
N PHE A 63 -10.07 -6.04 17.83
CA PHE A 63 -8.72 -5.54 18.03
C PHE A 63 -8.71 -4.12 18.60
N GLU A 64 -9.54 -3.24 18.03
CA GLU A 64 -9.75 -1.86 18.48
C GLU A 64 -10.30 -1.83 19.92
N ALA A 65 -11.31 -2.64 20.23
CA ALA A 65 -11.88 -2.72 21.59
C ALA A 65 -10.86 -3.23 22.62
N GLY A 66 -10.06 -4.24 22.26
CA GLY A 66 -9.02 -4.78 23.14
C GLY A 66 -7.94 -3.75 23.46
N LEU A 67 -7.52 -2.96 22.47
CA LEU A 67 -6.53 -1.90 22.67
C LEU A 67 -7.11 -0.68 23.40
N ALA A 68 -8.37 -0.32 23.15
CA ALA A 68 -9.04 0.78 23.83
C ALA A 68 -9.09 0.60 25.36
N ALA A 69 -9.12 -0.64 25.86
CA ALA A 69 -9.09 -0.91 27.30
C ALA A 69 -7.83 -0.35 27.98
N PHE A 70 -6.70 -0.29 27.27
CA PHE A 70 -5.45 0.25 27.80
C PHE A 70 -5.42 1.78 27.91
N ALA A 71 -6.37 2.48 27.30
CA ALA A 71 -6.47 3.94 27.43
C ALA A 71 -6.74 4.39 28.88
N SER A 72 -7.20 3.49 29.75
CA SER A 72 -7.39 3.74 31.17
C SER A 72 -6.10 3.68 32.01
N ASN A 73 -4.99 3.20 31.43
CA ASN A 73 -3.73 3.04 32.15
C ASN A 73 -2.98 4.39 32.25
N PRO A 74 -2.57 4.82 33.46
CA PRO A 74 -1.88 6.10 33.67
C PRO A 74 -0.52 6.23 32.94
N HIS A 75 0.03 5.13 32.42
CA HIS A 75 1.26 5.12 31.63
C HIS A 75 1.03 5.16 30.11
N VAL A 76 -0.23 5.15 29.65
CA VAL A 76 -0.59 5.19 28.24
C VAL A 76 -1.03 6.61 27.87
N GLY A 77 -0.27 7.26 26.97
CA GLY A 77 -0.57 8.61 26.52
C GLY A 77 -1.73 8.68 25.53
N GLU A 78 -1.77 7.74 24.58
CA GLU A 78 -2.82 7.66 23.56
C GLU A 78 -2.90 6.23 23.01
N VAL A 79 -4.11 5.81 22.62
CA VAL A 79 -4.32 4.57 21.87
C VAL A 79 -4.94 4.93 20.53
N ARG A 80 -4.24 4.65 19.43
CA ARG A 80 -4.76 4.82 18.08
C ARG A 80 -4.78 3.50 17.35
N THR A 81 -5.87 3.29 16.62
CA THR A 81 -6.08 2.09 15.83
C THR A 81 -6.78 2.46 14.53
N ALA A 82 -6.52 1.69 13.48
CA ALA A 82 -7.21 1.82 12.20
C ALA A 82 -7.26 0.46 11.50
N GLY A 83 -8.44 -0.18 11.51
CA GLY A 83 -8.59 -1.51 10.93
C GLY A 83 -7.76 -2.54 11.70
N GLY A 84 -6.82 -3.21 11.03
CA GLY A 84 -5.91 -4.17 11.67
C GLY A 84 -4.66 -3.56 12.31
N TRP A 85 -4.52 -2.22 12.33
CA TRP A 85 -3.28 -1.54 12.71
C TRP A 85 -3.38 -0.83 14.06
N VAL A 86 -2.24 -0.78 14.76
CA VAL A 86 -2.00 0.10 15.92
C VAL A 86 -1.11 1.25 15.45
N LEU A 87 -1.48 2.48 15.79
CA LEU A 87 -0.85 3.72 15.33
C LEU A 87 -0.21 4.50 16.47
#